data_AF-A0A1R0GMX9-F1
#
_entry.id   AF-A0A1R0GMX9-F1
#
_cell.length_a   1.000
_cell.length_b   1.000
_cell.length_c   1.000
_cell.angle_alpha   90.00
_cell.angle_beta   90.00
_cell.angle_gamma   90.00
#
_symmetry.space_group_name_H-M   'P 1'
#
loop_
_entity.id
_entity.type
_entity.pdbx_description
1 polymer ?
#
loop_
_entity_poly.entity_id
_entity_poly.type
_entity_poly.pdbx_seq_one_letter_code
_entity_poly.pdbx_strand_id
1 'polypeptide(L)'
;MDISPIIEYFRELGDNEQLKIKSLNSKTCWLLAVCGFMRASDIHRIDDAHTTKIDGKLKLVIVAPKEKRKGRLIIRPCEISCHSDKLLCPVEAYRAY
;
A
#
# COMPACT_ATOMS: atom_id res chain seq x y z
N MET A 1 17.70 -9.15 -2.63
CA MET A 1 16.93 -9.58 -1.43
C MET A 1 15.92 -10.58 -1.93
N ASP A 2 15.93 -11.79 -1.39
CA ASP A 2 14.92 -12.78 -1.73
C ASP A 2 13.61 -12.42 -1.02
N ILE A 3 12.53 -12.31 -1.79
CA ILE A 3 11.18 -12.01 -1.29
C ILE A 3 10.28 -13.24 -1.33
N SER A 4 10.77 -14.41 -1.75
CA SER A 4 9.96 -15.64 -1.83
C SER A 4 9.28 -16.00 -0.51
N PRO A 5 9.94 -15.89 0.67
CA PRO A 5 9.30 -16.25 1.94
C PRO A 5 8.05 -15.43 2.28
N ILE A 6 8.01 -14.14 1.92
CA ILE A 6 6.83 -13.31 2.20
C ILE A 6 5.70 -13.58 1.22
N ILE A 7 6.02 -13.97 -0.02
CA ILE A 7 5.05 -14.35 -1.03
C ILE A 7 4.37 -15.66 -0.60
N GLU A 8 5.14 -16.63 -0.12
CA GLU A 8 4.63 -17.88 0.45
C GLU A 8 3.76 -17.61 1.67
N TYR A 9 4.22 -16.78 2.61
CA TYR A 9 3.43 -16.36 3.76
C TYR A 9 2.09 -15.70 3.37
N PHE A 10 2.06 -14.85 2.34
CA PHE A 10 0.82 -14.25 1.86
C PHE A 10 -0.12 -15.26 1.21
N ARG A 11 0.40 -16.31 0.60
CA ARG A 11 -0.42 -17.43 0.09
C ARG A 11 -1.02 -18.24 1.23
N GLU A 12 -0.25 -18.50 2.29
CA GLU A 12 -0.72 -19.19 3.50
C GLU A 12 -1.79 -18.40 4.26
N LEU A 13 -1.66 -17.07 4.32
CA LEU A 13 -2.65 -16.18 4.92
C LEU A 13 -4.03 -16.27 4.26
N GLY A 14 -4.08 -16.55 2.95
CA GLY A 14 -5.33 -16.66 2.21
C GLY A 14 -5.97 -15.30 1.87
N ASP A 15 -7.29 -15.31 1.70
CA ASP A 15 -8.07 -14.20 1.15
C ASP A 15 -8.14 -13.00 2.10
N ASN A 16 -8.03 -11.79 1.55
CA ASN A 16 -7.91 -10.54 2.31
C ASN A 16 -9.14 -10.27 3.17
N GLU A 17 -10.35 -10.57 2.66
CA GLU A 17 -11.63 -10.35 3.34
C GLU A 17 -11.81 -11.26 4.58
N GLN A 18 -11.04 -12.33 4.69
CA GLN A 18 -11.10 -13.28 5.81
C GLN A 18 -10.03 -13.01 6.87
N LEU A 19 -9.10 -12.08 6.60
CA LEU A 19 -8.01 -11.78 7.51
C LEU A 19 -8.48 -10.97 8.71
N LYS A 20 -7.91 -11.28 9.88
CA LYS A 20 -7.99 -10.40 11.04
C LYS A 20 -7.33 -9.06 10.71
N ILE A 21 -7.92 -7.97 11.19
CA ILE A 21 -7.45 -6.59 10.92
C ILE A 21 -5.94 -6.41 11.13
N LYS A 22 -5.34 -6.98 12.19
CA LYS A 22 -3.90 -6.87 12.44
C LYS A 22 -3.05 -7.48 11.30
N SER A 23 -3.45 -8.62 10.78
CA SER A 23 -2.77 -9.31 9.67
C SER A 23 -3.00 -8.56 8.35
N LEU A 24 -4.23 -8.10 8.13
CA LEU A 24 -4.60 -7.32 6.95
C LEU A 24 -3.83 -5.99 6.89
N ASN A 25 -3.70 -5.28 8.01
CA ASN A 25 -2.92 -4.04 8.11
C ASN A 25 -1.45 -4.29 7.78
N SER A 26 -0.86 -5.35 8.37
CA SER A 26 0.54 -5.68 8.15
C SER A 26 0.82 -6.04 6.69
N LYS A 27 -0.06 -6.85 6.09
CA LYS A 27 -0.01 -7.24 4.67
C LYS A 27 -0.15 -6.02 3.76
N THR A 28 -1.14 -5.17 4.02
CA THR A 28 -1.40 -3.95 3.25
C THR A 28 -0.20 -3.00 3.31
N CYS A 29 0.32 -2.70 4.51
CA CYS A 29 1.52 -1.86 4.66
C CYS A 29 2.73 -2.41 3.90
N TRP A 30 2.96 -3.72 3.93
CA TRP A 30 4.07 -4.33 3.20
C TRP A 30 3.88 -4.21 1.68
N LEU A 31 2.68 -4.50 1.17
CA LEU A 31 2.36 -4.38 -0.25
C LEU A 31 2.49 -2.94 -0.74
N LEU A 32 2.03 -1.95 0.03
CA LEU A 32 2.20 -0.54 -0.28
C LEU A 32 3.68 -0.12 -0.29
N ALA A 33 4.48 -0.60 0.67
CA ALA A 33 5.90 -0.32 0.72
C ALA A 33 6.63 -0.84 -0.52
N VAL A 34 6.35 -2.08 -0.93
CA VAL A 34 7.03 -2.75 -2.04
C VAL A 34 6.54 -2.26 -3.40
N CYS A 35 5.22 -2.16 -3.61
CA CYS A 35 4.66 -1.75 -4.89
C CYS A 35 4.74 -0.22 -5.11
N GLY A 36 4.62 0.58 -4.05
CA GLY A 36 4.69 2.04 -4.12
C GLY A 36 6.07 2.63 -3.86
N PHE A 37 7.07 1.80 -3.55
CA PHE A 37 8.40 2.22 -3.07
C PHE A 37 8.30 3.25 -1.93
N MET A 38 7.38 2.98 -1.00
CA MET A 38 7.02 3.90 0.08
C MET A 38 7.80 3.57 1.35
N ARG A 39 8.31 4.60 2.02
CA ARG A 39 8.88 4.43 3.36
C ARG A 39 7.75 4.31 4.38
N ALA A 40 8.05 3.75 5.55
CA ALA A 40 7.08 3.69 6.66
C ALA A 40 6.51 5.09 7.01
N SER A 41 7.32 6.15 6.94
CA SER A 41 6.85 7.52 7.13
C SER A 41 5.92 8.03 6.05
N ASP A 42 6.06 7.53 4.82
CA ASP A 42 5.19 7.89 3.70
C ASP A 42 3.84 7.19 3.87
N ILE A 43 3.84 5.90 4.24
CA ILE A 43 2.62 5.13 4.53
C ILE A 43 1.83 5.74 5.69
N HIS A 44 2.50 6.11 6.78
CA HIS A 44 1.87 6.77 7.91
C HIS A 44 1.26 8.14 7.56
N ARG A 45 1.70 8.74 6.45
CA ARG A 45 1.26 10.07 5.98
C ARG A 45 0.33 10.00 4.77
N ILE A 46 -0.18 8.81 4.44
CA ILE A 46 -1.23 8.67 3.46
C ILE A 46 -2.48 9.38 4.00
N ASP A 47 -3.03 10.26 3.17
CA ASP A 47 -4.32 10.88 3.39
C ASP A 47 -5.39 10.04 2.70
N ASP A 48 -6.06 9.21 3.51
CA ASP A 48 -7.11 8.30 3.04
C ASP A 48 -8.31 9.07 2.46
N ALA A 49 -8.60 10.28 2.95
CA ALA A 49 -9.74 11.08 2.47
C ALA A 49 -9.53 11.58 1.03
N HIS A 50 -8.28 11.78 0.61
CA HIS A 50 -7.92 12.19 -0.74
C HIS A 50 -7.41 11.02 -1.61
N THR A 51 -7.37 9.81 -1.05
CA THR A 51 -6.98 8.61 -1.79
C THR A 51 -8.10 8.18 -2.73
N THR A 52 -7.79 7.98 -4.02
CA THR A 52 -8.79 7.58 -5.01
C THR A 52 -8.58 6.13 -5.43
N LYS A 53 -9.66 5.34 -5.37
CA LYS A 53 -9.73 3.98 -5.93
C LYS A 53 -10.38 4.11 -7.32
N ILE A 54 -9.59 4.00 -8.38
CA ILE A 54 -10.07 4.03 -9.78
C ILE A 54 -9.91 2.60 -10.29
N ASP A 55 -10.83 2.05 -11.09
CA ASP A 55 -10.79 0.64 -11.53
C ASP A 55 -9.38 0.14 -11.88
N GLY A 56 -8.87 -0.76 -11.03
CA GLY A 56 -7.54 -1.37 -11.17
C GLY A 56 -6.35 -0.50 -10.73
N LYS A 57 -6.56 0.66 -10.11
CA LYS A 57 -5.53 1.59 -9.66
C LYS A 57 -5.85 2.25 -8.31
N LEU A 58 -4.83 2.35 -7.47
CA LEU A 58 -4.87 3.05 -6.20
C LEU A 58 -4.00 4.31 -6.29
N LYS A 59 -4.63 5.48 -6.18
CA LYS A 59 -3.94 6.78 -6.14
C LYS A 59 -3.87 7.28 -4.71
N LEU A 60 -2.72 7.07 -4.08
CA LEU A 60 -2.42 7.48 -2.73
C LEU A 60 -1.91 8.92 -2.71
N VAL A 61 -2.38 9.71 -1.74
CA VAL A 61 -1.93 11.08 -1.51
C VAL A 61 -1.08 11.08 -0.25
N ILE A 62 0.23 11.27 -0.38
CA ILE A 62 1.14 11.34 0.78
C ILE A 62 1.33 12.81 1.16
N VAL A 63 0.82 13.19 2.33
CA VAL A 63 0.87 14.57 2.82
C VAL A 63 2.17 14.80 3.56
N ALA A 64 2.81 15.94 3.28
CA ALA A 64 4.00 16.37 4.02
C ALA A 64 5.09 15.27 4.07
N PRO A 65 5.56 14.68 2.96
CA PRO A 65 6.65 13.73 3.00
C PRO A 65 7.89 14.37 3.67
N LYS A 66 8.80 13.56 4.24
CA LYS A 66 10.01 14.09 4.91
C LYS A 66 10.83 15.02 4.00
N GLU A 67 10.74 14.82 2.69
CA GLU A 67 11.35 15.66 1.68
C GLU A 67 10.62 17.00 1.55
N LYS A 68 11.37 18.10 1.70
CA LYS A 68 10.88 19.46 1.42
C LYS A 68 11.47 19.91 0.08
N ARG A 69 10.63 20.42 -0.83
CA ARG A 69 11.11 21.11 -2.04
C ARG A 69 11.05 22.61 -1.76
N LYS A 70 12.21 23.26 -1.75
CA LYS A 70 12.33 24.71 -1.48
C LYS A 70 11.67 25.14 -0.15
N GLY A 71 11.77 24.31 0.88
CA GLY A 71 11.22 24.60 2.21
C GLY A 71 9.71 24.41 2.38
N ARG A 72 8.98 24.05 1.32
CA ARG A 72 7.53 23.78 1.39
C ARG A 72 7.24 22.29 1.56
N LEU A 73 6.16 21.99 2.28
CA LEU A 73 5.58 20.66 2.32
C LEU A 73 5.05 20.33 0.92
N ILE A 74 5.40 19.15 0.41
CA ILE A 74 4.96 18.66 -0.90
C ILE A 74 3.77 17.74 -0.66
N ILE A 75 2.85 17.65 -1.61
CA ILE A 75 1.95 16.51 -1.70
C ILE A 75 2.58 15.56 -2.72
N ARG A 76 2.90 14.33 -2.30
CA ARG A 76 3.45 13.32 -3.22
C ARG A 76 2.32 12.36 -3.61
N PRO A 77 1.80 12.42 -4.84
CA PRO A 77 0.93 11.37 -5.34
C PRO A 77 1.75 10.10 -5.60
N CYS A 78 1.16 8.94 -5.30
CA CYS A 78 1.69 7.63 -5.64
C CYS A 78 0.56 6.81 -6.28
N GLU A 79 0.79 6.33 -7.51
CA GLU A 79 -0.17 5.49 -8.22
C GLU A 79 0.35 4.05 -8.23
N ILE A 80 -0.48 3.12 -7.76
CA ILE A 80 -0.20 1.70 -7.73
C ILE A 80 -1.27 0.99 -8.56
N SER A 81 -0.87 0.18 -9.53
CA SER A 81 -1.80 -0.62 -10.33
C SER A 81 -2.10 -1.95 -9.64
N CYS A 82 -3.28 -2.52 -9.89
CA CYS A 82 -3.60 -3.84 -9.34
C CYS A 82 -2.74 -4.92 -9.97
N HIS A 83 -2.39 -5.89 -9.15
CA HIS A 83 -1.69 -7.09 -9.55
C HIS A 83 -2.70 -8.15 -10.03
N SER A 84 -2.31 -9.00 -10.98
CA SER A 84 -3.16 -10.08 -11.50
C SER A 84 -3.50 -11.13 -10.45
N ASP A 85 -2.53 -11.48 -9.62
CA ASP A 85 -2.74 -12.30 -8.42
C ASP A 85 -3.38 -11.46 -7.30
N LYS A 86 -4.64 -11.76 -6.96
CA LYS A 86 -5.42 -11.05 -5.93
C LYS A 86 -4.79 -11.12 -4.55
N LEU A 87 -4.10 -12.22 -4.21
CA LEU A 87 -3.46 -12.38 -2.91
C LEU A 87 -2.27 -11.43 -2.73
N LEU A 88 -1.69 -10.99 -3.85
CA LEU A 88 -0.56 -10.07 -3.92
C LEU A 88 -0.97 -8.68 -4.44
N CYS A 89 -2.27 -8.43 -4.69
CA CYS A 89 -2.70 -7.14 -5.22
C CYS A 89 -2.80 -6.08 -4.10
N PRO A 90 -1.98 -5.01 -4.14
CA PRO A 90 -2.05 -3.92 -3.17
C PRO A 90 -3.40 -3.20 -3.18
N VAL A 91 -4.03 -3.09 -4.35
CA VAL A 91 -5.35 -2.43 -4.51
C VAL A 91 -6.45 -3.24 -3.81
N GLU A 92 -6.45 -4.57 -3.95
CA GLU A 92 -7.41 -5.45 -3.29
C GLU A 92 -7.16 -5.50 -1.78
N ALA A 93 -5.90 -5.56 -1.33
CA ALA A 93 -5.57 -5.53 0.09
C ALA A 93 -6.01 -4.21 0.76
N TYR A 94 -5.77 -3.07 0.12
CA TYR A 94 -6.22 -1.76 0.59
C TYR A 94 -7.74 -1.55 0.43
N ARG A 95 -8.44 -2.38 -0.37
CA ARG A 95 -9.91 -2.34 -0.43
C ARG A 95 -10.54 -3.06 0.77
N ALA A 96 -9.95 -4.18 1.18
CA ALA A 96 -10.41 -4.97 2.31
C ALA A 96 -10.09 -4.32 3.67
N TYR A 97 -9.00 -3.52 3.73
CA TYR A 97 -8.65 -2.69 4.88
C TYR A 97 -9.64 -1.52 5.03
#